data_AF-D8SEM3-F1
#
_entry.id   AF-D8SEM3-F1
#
_cell.length_a   1.000
_cell.length_b   1.000
_cell.length_c   1.000
_cell.angle_alpha   90.00
_cell.angle_beta   90.00
_cell.angle_gamma   90.00
#
_symmetry.space_group_name_H-M   'P 1'
#
loop_
_entity.id
_entity.type
_entity.pdbx_description
1 polymer ?
#
loop_
_entity_poly.entity_id
_entity_poly.type
_entity_poly.pdbx_seq_one_letter_code
_entity_poly.pdbx_strand_id
1 'polypeptide(L)'
;YVFLVQHDCNTVFYYVNTVLWDTKTYKVSFDCKLRLQEDGNLVLYSAFDLQSLYATGTYCRKYNCVKPSMLILQLNCDLVLYQDGNPSIQMWSTET
;
A
#
# COMPACT_ATOMS: atom_id res chain seq x y z
N TYR A 1 3.62 -5.95 -15.03
CA TYR A 1 3.04 -5.79 -13.69
C TYR A 1 2.47 -4.41 -13.56
N VAL A 2 1.32 -4.28 -12.91
CA VAL A 2 0.68 -2.98 -12.68
C VAL A 2 0.12 -2.96 -11.27
N PHE A 3 0.47 -1.94 -10.49
CA PHE A 3 -0.14 -1.66 -9.18
C PHE A 3 -0.88 -0.34 -9.28
N LEU A 4 -2.21 -0.36 -9.12
CA LEU A 4 -3.02 0.84 -9.28
C LEU A 4 -4.24 0.84 -8.36
N VAL A 5 -4.76 2.04 -8.10
CA VAL A 5 -6.08 2.24 -7.48
C VAL A 5 -7.11 2.30 -8.60
N GLN A 6 -8.07 1.38 -8.58
CA GLN A 6 -9.17 1.32 -9.54
C GLN A 6 -10.23 2.37 -9.21
N HIS A 7 -11.06 2.70 -10.20
CA HIS A 7 -12.16 3.66 -10.04
C HIS A 7 -13.21 3.20 -9.01
N ASP A 8 -13.34 1.89 -8.80
CA ASP A 8 -14.22 1.32 -7.78
C ASP A 8 -13.56 1.25 -6.39
N CYS A 9 -12.43 1.95 -6.18
CA CYS A 9 -11.71 1.97 -4.91
C CYS A 9 -11.08 0.64 -4.50
N ASN A 10 -10.89 -0.31 -5.41
CA ASN A 10 -10.00 -1.43 -5.13
C ASN A 10 -8.56 -1.07 -5.52
N THR A 11 -7.59 -1.31 -4.63
CA THR A 11 -6.17 -1.24 -5.01
C THR A 11 -5.73 -2.63 -5.40
N VAL A 12 -5.21 -2.78 -6.61
CA VAL A 12 -4.95 -4.09 -7.19
C VAL A 12 -3.55 -4.17 -7.78
N PHE A 13 -2.91 -5.31 -7.53
CA PHE A 13 -1.66 -5.71 -8.16
C PHE A 13 -1.93 -6.76 -9.23
N TYR A 14 -1.61 -6.44 -10.48
CA TYR A 14 -1.86 -7.27 -11.66
C TYR A 14 -0.59 -7.81 -12.29
N TYR A 15 -0.69 -9.04 -12.79
CA TYR A 15 0.13 -9.54 -13.88
C TYR A 15 -0.73 -9.77 -15.13
N VAL A 16 -0.60 -8.88 -16.11
CA VAL A 16 -1.46 -8.85 -17.31
C VAL A 16 -2.93 -8.75 -16.90
N ASN A 17 -3.70 -9.85 -16.98
CA ASN A 17 -5.12 -9.90 -16.62
C ASN A 17 -5.38 -10.71 -15.34
N THR A 18 -4.33 -11.20 -14.69
CA THR A 18 -4.42 -11.97 -13.44
C THR A 18 -4.26 -11.03 -12.26
N VAL A 19 -5.23 -11.05 -11.35
CA VAL A 19 -5.13 -10.41 -10.04
C VAL A 19 -4.16 -11.23 -9.18
N LEU A 20 -3.04 -10.64 -8.78
CA LEU A 20 -2.10 -11.26 -7.86
C LEU A 20 -2.47 -10.96 -6.40
N TRP A 21 -2.86 -9.72 -6.12
CA TRP A 21 -3.26 -9.26 -4.79
C TRP A 21 -4.22 -8.07 -4.88
N ASP A 22 -5.13 -7.92 -3.92
CA ASP A 22 -6.01 -6.75 -3.81
C ASP A 22 -6.39 -6.38 -2.36
N THR A 23 -6.82 -5.13 -2.16
CA THR A 23 -7.28 -4.63 -0.85
C THR A 23 -8.68 -5.11 -0.47
N LYS A 24 -9.43 -5.70 -1.40
CA LYS A 24 -10.83 -6.13 -1.24
C LYS A 24 -11.77 -4.99 -0.83
N THR A 25 -11.53 -3.79 -1.37
CA THR A 25 -12.29 -2.57 -1.06
C THR A 25 -13.15 -2.09 -2.24
N TYR A 26 -13.44 -2.98 -3.18
CA TYR A 26 -14.24 -2.69 -4.37
C TYR A 26 -15.63 -2.15 -4.01
N LYS A 27 -16.05 -1.09 -4.69
CA LYS A 27 -17.34 -0.40 -4.58
C LYS A 27 -17.68 0.14 -3.18
N VAL A 28 -16.68 0.29 -2.31
CA VAL A 28 -16.88 0.86 -0.96
C VAL A 28 -16.96 2.40 -1.02
N SER A 29 -16.32 3.05 -1.99
CA SER A 29 -16.35 4.51 -2.15
C SER A 29 -16.07 4.93 -3.61
N PHE A 30 -15.71 6.19 -3.83
CA PHE A 30 -15.26 6.77 -5.10
C PHE A 30 -14.05 7.70 -4.85
N ASP A 31 -13.32 8.09 -5.92
CA ASP A 31 -12.12 8.97 -5.86
C ASP A 31 -11.10 8.58 -4.76
N CYS A 32 -10.86 7.27 -4.60
CA CYS A 32 -9.96 6.78 -3.57
C CYS A 32 -8.50 7.04 -3.89
N LYS A 33 -7.70 7.25 -2.84
CA LYS A 33 -6.29 7.61 -2.94
C LYS A 33 -5.46 6.70 -2.05
N LEU A 34 -4.46 6.06 -2.65
CA LEU A 34 -3.45 5.32 -1.90
C LEU A 34 -2.32 6.28 -1.53
N ARG A 35 -2.01 6.38 -0.24
CA ARG A 35 -0.99 7.28 0.30
C ARG A 35 0.02 6.48 1.11
N LEU A 36 1.30 6.62 0.80
CA LEU A 36 2.39 6.24 1.69
C LEU A 36 2.66 7.43 2.64
N GLN A 37 2.38 7.22 3.92
CA GLN A 37 2.47 8.24 4.97
C GLN A 37 3.90 8.36 5.52
N GLU A 38 4.21 9.50 6.15
CA GLU A 38 5.53 9.78 6.73
C GLU A 38 5.88 8.85 7.89
N ASP A 39 4.88 8.27 8.56
CA ASP A 39 5.05 7.28 9.63
C ASP A 39 5.34 5.86 9.11
N GLY A 40 5.42 5.71 7.78
CA GLY A 40 5.72 4.47 7.07
C GLY A 40 4.51 3.62 6.72
N ASN A 41 3.29 4.09 7.00
CA ASN A 41 2.07 3.35 6.70
C ASN A 41 1.60 3.58 5.26
N LEU A 42 1.32 2.51 4.53
CA LEU A 42 0.59 2.58 3.27
C LEU A 42 -0.91 2.42 3.55
N VAL A 43 -1.70 3.46 3.22
CA VAL A 43 -3.13 3.55 3.54
C VAL A 43 -3.93 3.90 2.29
N LEU A 44 -5.05 3.20 2.09
CA LEU A 44 -6.06 3.55 1.11
C LEU A 44 -7.16 4.38 1.78
N TYR A 45 -7.36 5.59 1.29
CA TYR A 45 -8.37 6.51 1.76
C TYR A 45 -9.56 6.58 0.80
N SER A 46 -10.76 6.74 1.37
CA SER A 46 -11.98 7.07 0.65
C SER A 46 -11.99 8.51 0.14
N ALA A 47 -13.05 8.90 -0.59
CA ALA A 47 -13.26 10.26 -1.04
C ALA A 47 -13.00 11.28 0.09
N PHE A 48 -12.23 12.33 -0.24
CA PHE A 48 -11.88 13.42 0.68
C PHE A 48 -11.17 12.98 1.97
N ASP A 49 -10.49 11.82 1.95
CA ASP A 49 -9.77 11.25 3.10
C ASP A 49 -10.67 11.02 4.34
N LEU A 50 -11.99 10.85 4.16
CA LEU A 50 -12.97 10.71 5.25
C LEU A 50 -12.83 9.40 6.05
N GLN A 51 -12.37 8.33 5.39
CA GLN A 51 -12.23 7.01 6.00
C GLN A 51 -11.01 6.29 5.42
N SER A 52 -10.25 5.61 6.28
CA SER A 52 -9.24 4.63 5.83
C SER A 52 -9.93 3.30 5.52
N LEU A 53 -9.91 2.91 4.25
CA LEU A 53 -10.51 1.66 3.75
C LEU A 53 -9.61 0.45 3.95
N TYR A 54 -8.28 0.66 3.84
CA TYR A 54 -7.26 -0.37 4.06
C TYR A 54 -6.00 0.30 4.61
N ALA A 55 -5.23 -0.43 5.44
CA ALA A 55 -3.91 -0.01 5.87
C ALA A 55 -3.00 -1.23 6.05
N THR A 56 -1.72 -1.08 5.72
CA THR A 56 -0.70 -2.12 5.96
C THR A 56 -0.36 -2.29 7.45
N GLY A 57 -0.67 -1.28 8.29
CA GLY A 57 -0.42 -1.34 9.73
C GLY A 57 1.06 -1.20 10.10
N THR A 58 1.86 -0.64 9.19
CA THR A 58 3.32 -0.53 9.31
C THR A 58 3.79 0.78 9.95
N TYR A 59 2.85 1.63 10.37
CA TYR A 59 3.09 2.90 11.06
C TYR A 59 4.01 2.73 12.28
N CYS A 60 4.91 3.69 12.47
CA CYS A 60 5.66 3.78 13.71
C CYS A 60 4.77 4.28 14.86
N ARG A 61 4.98 3.74 16.07
CA ARG A 61 4.11 4.01 17.24
C ARG A 61 4.52 5.22 18.09
N LYS A 62 5.72 5.75 17.85
CA LYS A 62 6.25 6.87 18.65
C LYS A 62 5.60 8.17 18.17
N TYR A 63 5.28 9.07 19.10
CA TYR A 63 4.77 10.39 18.74
C TYR A 63 5.74 11.16 17.82
N ASN A 64 5.22 11.79 16.76
CA ASN A 64 5.98 12.51 15.72
C ASN A 64 7.13 11.68 15.12
N CYS A 65 6.91 10.39 14.90
CA CYS A 65 7.89 9.55 14.25
C CYS A 65 7.82 9.71 12.73
N VAL A 66 8.98 9.71 12.10
CA VAL A 66 9.14 9.61 10.65
C VAL A 66 9.84 8.30 10.36
N LYS A 67 9.29 7.53 9.45
CA LYS A 67 9.79 6.23 9.02
C LYS A 67 9.90 6.24 7.50
N PRO A 68 11.01 6.75 6.94
CA PRO A 68 11.25 6.75 5.50
C PRO A 68 11.02 5.35 4.96
N SER A 69 10.19 5.24 3.93
CA SER A 69 9.71 3.95 3.44
C SER A 69 9.64 3.95 1.91
N MET A 70 9.83 2.77 1.32
CA MET A 70 9.81 2.57 -0.13
C MET A 70 8.96 1.34 -0.46
N LEU A 71 8.08 1.48 -1.45
CA LEU A 71 7.35 0.37 -2.03
C LEU A 71 8.08 -0.09 -3.30
N ILE A 72 8.54 -1.34 -3.33
CA ILE A 72 9.44 -1.87 -4.36
C ILE A 72 8.84 -3.14 -4.95
N LEU A 73 8.74 -3.19 -6.28
CA LEU A 73 8.51 -4.43 -7.01
C LEU A 73 9.83 -5.18 -7.16
N GLN A 74 9.92 -6.36 -6.57
CA GLN A 74 11.13 -7.18 -6.56
C GLN A 74 11.25 -8.09 -7.80
N LEU A 75 12.44 -8.67 -8.01
CA LEU A 75 12.70 -9.59 -9.13
C LEU A 75 11.98 -10.94 -8.98
N ASN A 76 11.63 -11.34 -7.75
CA ASN A 76 10.78 -12.50 -7.47
C ASN A 76 9.28 -12.21 -7.67
N CYS A 77 8.93 -11.03 -8.21
CA CYS A 77 7.57 -10.59 -8.50
C CYS A 77 6.73 -10.17 -7.28
N ASP A 78 7.33 -10.12 -6.09
CA ASP A 78 6.66 -9.65 -4.88
C ASP A 78 6.71 -8.12 -4.80
N LEU A 79 5.61 -7.50 -4.38
CA LEU A 79 5.53 -6.07 -4.12
C LEU A 79 5.69 -5.83 -2.61
N VAL A 80 6.82 -5.25 -2.23
CA VAL A 80 7.26 -5.19 -0.83
C VAL A 80 7.40 -3.76 -0.36
N LEU A 81 6.85 -3.48 0.82
CA LEU A 81 7.06 -2.23 1.53
C LEU A 81 8.24 -2.37 2.50
N TYR A 82 9.26 -1.56 2.27
CA TYR A 82 10.47 -1.49 3.07
C TYR A 82 10.49 -0.21 3.92
N GLN A 83 10.98 -0.32 5.15
CA GLN A 83 11.60 0.79 5.84
C GLN A 83 12.98 1.01 5.23
N ASP A 84 13.23 2.23 4.77
CA ASP A 84 14.54 2.62 4.27
C ASP A 84 15.59 2.66 5.39
N GLY A 85 16.82 2.30 5.04
CA GLY A 85 17.93 2.13 5.98
C GLY A 85 19.03 1.25 5.40
N ASN A 86 20.07 1.01 6.21
CA ASN A 86 21.16 0.10 5.88
C ASN A 86 21.38 -0.92 7.02
N PRO A 87 20.81 -2.14 6.93
CA PRO A 87 19.99 -2.64 5.82
C PRO A 87 18.56 -2.07 5.83
N SER A 88 17.89 -2.08 4.68
CA SER A 88 16.45 -1.83 4.61
C SER A 88 15.69 -2.99 5.27
N ILE A 89 14.58 -2.69 5.95
CA ILE A 89 13.82 -3.67 6.73
C ILE A 89 12.47 -3.90 6.05
N GLN A 90 12.15 -5.14 5.70
CA GLN A 90 10.84 -5.51 5.14
C GLN A 90 9.75 -5.32 6.20
N MET A 91 8.66 -4.63 5.85
CA MET A 91 7.55 -4.36 6.77
C MET A 91 6.25 -5.04 6.35
N TRP A 92 6.00 -5.12 5.04
CA TRP A 92 4.78 -5.70 4.46
C TRP A 92 5.07 -6.19 3.04
N SER A 93 4.33 -7.20 2.57
CA SER A 93 4.48 -7.80 1.24
C SER A 93 3.12 -8.29 0.73
N THR A 94 2.97 -8.36 -0.59
CA THR A 94 1.81 -8.98 -1.25
C THR A 94 1.77 -10.50 -1.11
N GLU A 95 2.88 -11.14 -0.73
CA GLU A 95 3.05 -12.59 -0.57
C GLU A 95 2.70 -13.40 -1.84
N THR A 96 3.00 -12.82 -3.01
CA THR A 96 2.68 -13.39 -4.34
C THR A 96 3.78 -14.26 -4.91
#